data_AF-A0A250IRY1-F1
#
_entry.id   AF-A0A250IRY1-F1
#
_cell.length_a   1.000
_cell.length_b   1.000
_cell.length_c   1.000
_cell.angle_alpha   90.00
_cell.angle_beta   90.00
_cell.angle_gamma   90.00
#
_symmetry.space_group_name_H-M   'P 1'
#
loop_
_entity.id
_entity.type
_entity.pdbx_description
1 polymer ?
#
loop_
_entity_poly.entity_id
_entity_poly.type
_entity_poly.pdbx_seq_one_letter_code
_entity_poly.pdbx_strand_id
1 'polypeptide(L)'
;MNESASLIDEHEPLTELEGIDLYDRARLIDEGVTNVEALAHHDIIELTLMTRIPVSRLLDWLDQAILHLRMGKEERSAVLERLRQYGIRTATDLVKACEDEDRRARLECVFNVTPTPPSTNPQMSPRLDILLRALKDEEWLQNLLQWHAPQKHKPLHLPENDPRGRNVPRMRIASASPCSAVSAI
;
A
#
# COMPACT_ATOMS: atom_id res chain seq x y z
N MET A 1 1.18 41.28 0.91
CA MET A 1 1.25 40.00 0.16
C MET A 1 2.02 39.02 1.01
N ASN A 2 1.30 38.15 1.74
CA ASN A 2 1.69 36.83 2.23
C ASN A 2 0.86 36.49 3.48
N GLU A 3 -0.42 36.13 3.26
CA GLU A 3 -1.27 35.55 4.31
C GLU A 3 -1.84 34.18 3.91
N SER A 4 -1.56 33.70 2.69
CA SER A 4 -2.18 32.49 2.13
C SER A 4 -1.37 31.19 2.36
N ALA A 5 -0.18 31.26 2.97
CA ALA A 5 0.71 30.10 3.12
C ALA A 5 0.55 29.33 4.44
N SER A 6 -0.24 29.84 5.40
CA SER A 6 -0.32 29.31 6.77
C SER A 6 -1.57 28.45 7.05
N LEU A 7 -2.41 28.15 6.05
CA LEU A 7 -3.65 27.38 6.25
C LEU A 7 -3.49 25.88 5.97
N ILE A 8 -2.30 25.42 5.60
CA ILE A 8 -2.03 23.98 5.52
C ILE A 8 -1.73 23.56 6.95
N ASP A 9 -2.69 22.90 7.59
CA ASP A 9 -2.46 22.20 8.84
C ASP A 9 -1.24 21.27 8.67
N GLU A 10 -0.12 21.62 9.30
CA GLU A 10 1.15 20.89 9.22
C GLU A 10 1.09 19.56 10.01
N HIS A 11 -0.05 19.24 10.61
CA HIS A 11 -0.28 17.95 11.25
C HIS A 11 -0.33 16.86 10.16
N GLU A 12 0.78 16.14 9.99
CA GLU A 12 0.94 14.98 9.10
C GLU A 12 1.01 15.33 7.59
N PRO A 13 2.09 15.98 7.13
CA PRO A 13 2.20 16.42 5.75
C PRO A 13 2.28 15.24 4.78
N LEU A 14 1.66 15.38 3.60
CA LEU A 14 1.70 14.38 2.52
C LEU A 14 3.12 13.94 2.10
N THR A 15 4.15 14.75 2.41
CA THR A 15 5.56 14.42 2.16
C THR A 15 6.10 13.26 3.00
N GLU A 16 5.38 12.84 4.04
CA GLU A 16 5.73 11.64 4.83
C GLU A 16 5.46 10.34 4.08
N LEU A 17 4.59 10.39 3.05
CA LEU A 17 4.28 9.27 2.19
C LEU A 17 5.30 9.16 1.05
N GLU A 18 5.73 7.95 0.79
CA GLU A 18 6.72 7.66 -0.23
C GLU A 18 6.10 7.73 -1.63
N GLY A 19 6.82 8.38 -2.55
CA GLY A 19 6.44 8.45 -3.95
C GLY A 19 5.46 9.56 -4.31
N ILE A 20 5.07 10.42 -3.36
CA ILE A 20 4.37 11.68 -3.65
C ILE A 20 5.40 12.74 -4.05
N ASP A 21 5.30 13.26 -5.27
CA ASP A 21 6.08 14.42 -5.70
C ASP A 21 5.33 15.75 -5.50
N LEU A 22 5.99 16.88 -5.81
CA LEU A 22 5.40 18.20 -5.66
C LEU A 22 4.14 18.41 -6.52
N TYR A 23 4.08 17.77 -7.69
CA TYR A 23 2.97 17.90 -8.63
C TYR A 23 1.79 17.05 -8.18
N ASP A 24 2.04 15.81 -7.78
CA ASP A 24 1.06 14.91 -7.17
C ASP A 24 0.43 15.57 -5.93
N ARG A 25 1.25 16.20 -5.08
CA ARG A 25 0.78 16.97 -3.91
C ARG A 25 -0.10 18.15 -4.30
N ALA A 26 0.28 18.94 -5.31
CA ALA A 26 -0.53 20.08 -5.74
C ALA A 26 -1.93 19.64 -6.19
N ARG A 27 -2.00 18.54 -6.94
CA ARG A 27 -3.28 17.98 -7.41
C ARG A 27 -4.14 17.45 -6.29
N LEU A 28 -3.53 16.78 -5.30
CA LEU A 28 -4.24 16.31 -4.13
C LEU A 28 -4.81 17.49 -3.32
N ILE A 29 -4.05 18.57 -3.17
CA ILE A 29 -4.49 19.78 -2.47
C ILE A 29 -5.64 20.47 -3.22
N ASP A 30 -5.61 20.52 -4.55
CA ASP A 30 -6.68 21.10 -5.36
C ASP A 30 -8.03 20.37 -5.16
N GLU A 31 -8.00 19.07 -4.84
CA GLU A 31 -9.18 18.27 -4.48
C GLU A 31 -9.48 18.26 -2.97
N GLY A 32 -8.78 19.09 -2.18
CA GLY A 32 -9.01 19.20 -0.74
C GLY A 32 -8.27 18.19 0.13
N VAL A 33 -7.35 17.38 -0.44
CA VAL A 33 -6.47 16.50 0.32
C VAL A 33 -5.20 17.24 0.72
N THR A 34 -5.16 17.73 1.94
CA THR A 34 -4.07 18.59 2.44
C THR A 34 -3.02 17.86 3.29
N ASN A 35 -3.41 16.76 3.94
CA ASN A 35 -2.57 15.99 4.85
C ASN A 35 -2.81 14.47 4.71
N VAL A 36 -2.01 13.66 5.42
CA VAL A 36 -2.08 12.19 5.38
C VAL A 36 -3.43 11.68 5.87
N GLU A 37 -4.00 12.31 6.89
CA GLU A 37 -5.30 11.93 7.44
C GLU A 37 -6.43 12.14 6.41
N ALA A 38 -6.44 13.27 5.73
CA ALA A 38 -7.39 13.57 4.67
C ALA A 38 -7.30 12.53 3.55
N LEU A 39 -6.08 12.14 3.15
CA LEU A 39 -5.89 11.12 2.12
C LEU A 39 -6.46 9.76 2.54
N ALA A 40 -6.22 9.35 3.78
CA ALA A 40 -6.69 8.06 4.31
C ALA A 40 -8.22 7.91 4.32
N HIS A 41 -8.96 9.02 4.37
CA HIS A 41 -10.42 9.02 4.45
C HIS A 41 -11.13 9.44 3.15
N HIS A 42 -10.39 9.89 2.13
CA HIS A 42 -11.00 10.42 0.93
C HIS A 42 -11.51 9.32 -0.02
N ASP A 43 -12.48 9.66 -0.88
CA ASP A 43 -13.04 8.75 -1.86
C ASP A 43 -12.05 8.56 -3.02
N ILE A 44 -11.54 7.34 -3.13
CA ILE A 44 -10.58 6.97 -4.16
C ILE A 44 -11.14 7.11 -5.59
N ILE A 45 -12.45 6.93 -5.75
CA ILE A 45 -13.13 7.04 -7.04
C ILE A 45 -13.18 8.50 -7.46
N GLU A 46 -13.52 9.39 -6.54
CA GLU A 46 -13.49 10.84 -6.76
C GLU A 46 -12.08 11.31 -7.11
N LEU A 47 -11.08 10.92 -6.32
CA LEU A 47 -9.67 11.24 -6.56
C LEU A 47 -9.20 10.79 -7.94
N THR A 48 -9.60 9.59 -8.37
CA THR A 48 -9.24 9.03 -9.69
C THR A 48 -9.82 9.86 -10.84
N LEU A 49 -11.04 10.37 -10.66
CA LEU A 49 -11.75 11.11 -11.70
C LEU A 49 -11.21 12.55 -11.82
N MET A 50 -10.96 13.21 -10.69
CA MET A 50 -10.57 14.63 -10.67
C MET A 50 -9.06 14.80 -10.83
N THR A 51 -8.28 14.13 -9.98
CA THR A 51 -6.86 13.95 -10.21
C THR A 51 -6.73 12.77 -11.17
N ARG A 52 -6.58 12.92 -12.48
CA ARG A 52 -6.04 11.87 -13.38
C ARG A 52 -4.71 11.18 -12.94
N ILE A 53 -4.48 10.86 -11.67
CA ILE A 53 -3.40 10.06 -11.12
C ILE A 53 -3.80 8.59 -11.31
N PRO A 54 -2.87 7.70 -11.68
CA PRO A 54 -3.19 6.28 -11.83
C PRO A 54 -3.79 5.69 -10.55
N VAL A 55 -4.87 4.93 -10.70
CA VAL A 55 -5.57 4.27 -9.58
C VAL A 55 -4.60 3.49 -8.70
N SER A 56 -3.70 2.72 -9.31
CA SER A 56 -2.69 1.94 -8.57
C SER A 56 -1.80 2.80 -7.67
N ARG A 57 -1.48 4.01 -8.09
CA ARG A 57 -0.66 4.95 -7.32
C ARG A 57 -1.46 5.58 -6.18
N LEU A 58 -2.71 5.95 -6.43
CA LEU A 58 -3.58 6.49 -5.37
C LEU A 58 -3.82 5.46 -4.26
N LEU A 59 -4.05 4.20 -4.62
CA LEU A 59 -4.20 3.12 -3.64
C LEU A 59 -2.92 2.88 -2.84
N ASP A 60 -1.76 2.98 -3.48
CA ASP A 60 -0.48 2.84 -2.80
C ASP A 60 -0.34 3.90 -1.70
N TRP A 61 -0.60 5.16 -2.03
CA TRP A 61 -0.55 6.24 -1.04
C TRP A 61 -1.65 6.14 0.01
N LEU A 62 -2.86 5.69 -0.36
CA LEU A 62 -3.94 5.43 0.59
C LEU A 62 -3.52 4.36 1.61
N ASP A 63 -2.96 3.25 1.14
CA ASP A 63 -2.49 2.14 1.97
C ASP A 63 -1.31 2.57 2.88
N GLN A 64 -0.39 3.39 2.36
CA GLN A 64 0.66 4.03 3.15
C GLN A 64 0.09 4.98 4.20
N ALA A 65 -0.89 5.82 3.85
CA ALA A 65 -1.53 6.78 4.75
C ALA A 65 -2.22 6.07 5.91
N ILE A 66 -2.86 4.94 5.65
CA ILE A 66 -3.54 4.20 6.71
C ILE A 66 -2.53 3.52 7.64
N LEU A 67 -1.46 2.93 7.08
CA LEU A 67 -0.35 2.45 7.91
C LEU A 67 0.17 3.59 8.79
N HIS A 68 0.38 4.78 8.21
CA HIS A 68 0.86 5.97 8.90
C HIS A 68 -0.03 6.37 10.09
N LEU A 69 -1.35 6.44 9.88
CA LEU A 69 -2.33 6.80 10.92
C LEU A 69 -2.40 5.79 12.07
N ARG A 70 -2.14 4.52 11.81
CA ARG A 70 -2.18 3.48 12.85
C ARG A 70 -0.93 3.46 13.73
N MET A 71 0.08 4.24 13.37
CA MET A 71 1.32 4.36 14.14
C MET A 71 1.26 5.56 15.09
N GLY A 72 1.67 5.36 16.34
CA GLY A 72 1.74 6.42 17.34
C GLY A 72 2.72 7.52 16.93
N LYS A 73 2.30 8.79 17.07
CA LYS A 73 2.99 9.99 16.55
C LYS A 73 4.48 10.05 16.90
N GLU A 74 4.85 9.73 18.13
CA GLU A 74 6.23 9.87 18.65
C GLU A 74 7.24 8.90 18.02
N GLU A 75 6.79 7.69 17.68
CA GLU A 75 7.67 6.60 17.22
C GLU A 75 7.47 6.26 15.75
N ARG A 76 6.46 6.89 15.12
CA ARG A 76 6.01 6.61 13.76
C ARG A 76 7.17 6.62 12.77
N SER A 77 7.91 7.71 12.68
CA SER A 77 9.03 7.83 11.73
C SER A 77 10.08 6.73 11.94
N ALA A 78 10.51 6.50 13.18
CA ALA A 78 11.54 5.49 13.48
C ALA A 78 11.07 4.04 13.23
N VAL A 79 9.78 3.74 13.40
CA VAL A 79 9.25 2.40 13.09
C VAL A 79 8.99 2.24 11.59
N LEU A 80 8.44 3.25 10.91
CA LEU A 80 8.23 3.21 9.45
C LEU A 80 9.57 3.06 8.70
N GLU A 81 10.61 3.77 9.11
CA GLU A 81 11.96 3.61 8.54
C GLU A 81 12.49 2.18 8.71
N ARG A 82 12.26 1.57 9.88
CA ARG A 82 12.62 0.16 10.10
C ARG A 82 11.78 -0.78 9.24
N LEU A 83 10.48 -0.57 9.12
CA LEU A 83 9.60 -1.36 8.24
C LEU A 83 10.04 -1.28 6.78
N ARG A 84 10.45 -0.10 6.30
CA ARG A 84 11.01 0.10 4.95
C ARG A 84 12.26 -0.74 4.71
N GLN A 85 13.13 -0.91 5.71
CA GLN A 85 14.31 -1.80 5.60
C GLN A 85 13.92 -3.27 5.42
N TYR A 86 12.72 -3.67 5.86
CA TYR A 86 12.14 -5.00 5.62
C TYR A 86 11.30 -5.08 4.33
N GLY A 87 11.29 -4.01 3.52
CA GLY A 87 10.49 -3.91 2.30
C GLY A 87 9.00 -3.73 2.55
N ILE A 88 8.60 -3.29 3.75
CA ILE A 88 7.20 -3.03 4.11
C ILE A 88 6.96 -1.54 4.02
N ARG A 89 6.17 -1.14 3.01
CA ARG A 89 5.80 0.27 2.78
C ARG A 89 4.32 0.53 3.07
N THR A 90 3.45 -0.47 2.91
CA THR A 90 2.01 -0.31 3.10
C THR A 90 1.43 -1.17 4.22
N ALA A 91 0.18 -0.90 4.65
CA ALA A 91 -0.50 -1.74 5.64
C ALA A 91 -0.77 -3.14 5.08
N THR A 92 -1.11 -3.24 3.79
CA THR A 92 -1.24 -4.53 3.09
C THR A 92 0.06 -5.32 3.12
N ASP A 93 1.21 -4.68 2.89
CA ASP A 93 2.52 -5.34 2.97
C ASP A 93 2.81 -5.86 4.37
N LEU A 94 2.46 -5.08 5.40
CA LEU A 94 2.61 -5.49 6.80
C LEU A 94 1.77 -6.72 7.12
N VAL A 95 0.50 -6.74 6.68
CA VAL A 95 -0.41 -7.87 6.92
C VAL A 95 0.09 -9.13 6.21
N LYS A 96 0.50 -9.02 4.94
CA LYS A 96 1.10 -10.14 4.18
C LYS A 96 2.41 -10.62 4.80
N ALA A 97 3.27 -9.71 5.27
CA ALA A 97 4.53 -10.09 5.91
C ALA A 97 4.32 -10.89 7.20
N CYS A 98 3.19 -10.67 7.89
CA CYS A 98 2.83 -11.41 9.09
C CYS A 98 2.14 -12.76 8.84
N GLU A 99 1.88 -13.13 7.57
CA GLU A 99 1.41 -14.48 7.22
C GLU A 99 2.53 -15.53 7.33
N ASP A 100 3.78 -15.10 7.19
CA ASP A 100 4.97 -15.93 7.38
C ASP A 100 5.45 -15.81 8.84
N GLU A 101 5.49 -16.93 9.55
CA GLU A 101 5.86 -17.00 10.97
C GLU A 101 7.28 -16.47 11.24
N ASP A 102 8.24 -16.74 10.34
CA ASP A 102 9.63 -16.30 10.50
C ASP A 102 9.79 -14.80 10.25
N ARG A 103 9.00 -14.23 9.32
CA ARG A 103 8.97 -12.79 9.08
C ARG A 103 8.23 -12.08 10.21
N ARG A 104 7.13 -12.64 10.69
CA ARG A 104 6.36 -12.12 11.81
C ARG A 104 7.22 -11.98 13.06
N ALA A 105 7.98 -13.01 13.44
CA ALA A 105 8.86 -12.96 14.62
C ALA A 105 9.88 -11.81 14.54
N ARG A 106 10.43 -11.56 13.34
CA ARG A 106 11.35 -10.43 13.11
C ARG A 106 10.66 -9.07 13.25
N LEU A 107 9.42 -8.96 12.78
CA LEU A 107 8.62 -7.74 12.93
C LEU A 107 8.28 -7.48 14.40
N GLU A 108 7.93 -8.49 15.18
CA GLU A 108 7.69 -8.35 16.62
C GLU A 108 8.89 -7.71 17.34
N CYS A 109 10.12 -8.08 16.98
CA CYS A 109 11.32 -7.40 17.48
C CYS A 109 11.38 -5.92 17.10
N VAL A 110 10.99 -5.54 15.88
CA VAL A 110 10.99 -4.13 15.43
C VAL A 110 10.04 -3.27 16.29
N PHE A 111 8.86 -3.80 16.59
CA PHE A 111 7.83 -3.09 17.36
C PHE A 111 8.12 -3.05 18.88
N ASN A 112 8.90 -4.00 19.41
CA ASN A 112 9.20 -4.09 20.86
C ASN A 112 10.45 -3.30 21.29
N VAL A 113 11.23 -2.73 20.36
CA VAL A 113 12.48 -1.98 20.64
C VAL A 113 12.22 -0.56 21.17
N THR A 114 11.00 -0.21 21.53
CA THR A 114 10.69 1.13 22.08
C THR A 114 11.20 1.24 23.53
N PRO A 115 11.98 2.27 23.87
CA PRO A 115 12.48 2.50 25.22
C PRO A 115 11.38 3.12 26.09
N THR A 116 10.28 2.41 26.31
CA THR A 116 9.25 2.81 27.28
C THR A 116 9.41 1.92 28.51
N PRO A 117 9.48 2.48 29.74
CA PRO A 117 9.71 1.68 30.94
C PRO A 117 8.64 0.58 31.05
N PRO A 118 9.01 -0.63 31.51
CA PRO A 118 8.09 -1.75 31.62
C PRO A 118 7.02 -1.42 32.64
N SER A 119 5.83 -1.02 32.18
CA SER A 119 4.65 -1.00 33.04
C SER A 119 4.25 -2.46 33.30
N THR A 120 4.20 -2.78 34.58
CA THR A 120 3.99 -4.10 35.16
C THR A 120 2.61 -4.64 34.83
N ASN A 121 2.39 -5.18 33.62
CA ASN A 121 1.22 -6.00 33.30
C ASN A 121 1.57 -7.05 32.24
N PRO A 122 1.86 -8.31 32.62
CA PRO A 122 2.25 -9.39 31.70
C PRO A 122 1.08 -9.97 30.87
N GLN A 123 0.02 -9.19 30.60
CA GLN A 123 -1.13 -9.60 29.78
C GLN A 123 -1.40 -8.69 28.57
N MET A 124 -0.46 -7.82 28.21
CA MET A 124 -0.63 -6.98 27.02
C MET A 124 -0.15 -7.71 25.77
N SER A 125 -1.12 -8.02 24.90
CA SER A 125 -0.94 -8.41 23.52
C SER A 125 0.23 -7.64 22.88
N PRO A 126 1.16 -8.30 22.17
CA PRO A 126 2.27 -7.60 21.54
C PRO A 126 1.70 -6.50 20.65
N ARG A 127 2.30 -5.30 20.66
CA ARG A 127 1.77 -4.11 19.96
C ARG A 127 1.41 -4.38 18.49
N LEU A 128 2.17 -5.28 17.86
CA LEU A 128 1.90 -5.79 16.52
C LEU A 128 0.54 -6.49 16.39
N ASP A 129 0.12 -7.29 17.38
CA ASP A 129 -1.19 -7.97 17.36
C ASP A 129 -2.36 -7.00 17.45
N ILE A 130 -2.23 -5.97 18.28
CA ILE A 130 -3.26 -4.92 18.39
C ILE A 130 -3.38 -4.19 17.05
N LEU A 131 -2.23 -3.81 16.47
CA LEU A 131 -2.17 -3.17 15.16
C LEU A 131 -2.76 -4.06 14.05
N LEU A 132 -2.36 -5.33 13.99
CA LEU A 132 -2.84 -6.27 12.98
C LEU A 132 -4.34 -6.55 13.12
N ARG A 133 -4.86 -6.65 14.34
CA ARG A 133 -6.30 -6.81 14.57
C ARG A 133 -7.05 -5.57 14.08
N ALA A 134 -6.60 -4.39 14.50
CA ALA A 134 -7.19 -3.13 14.07
C ALA A 134 -7.16 -2.95 12.55
N LEU A 135 -6.10 -3.40 11.86
CA LEU A 135 -6.02 -3.38 10.40
C LEU A 135 -6.95 -4.40 9.74
N LYS A 136 -7.03 -5.63 10.29
CA LYS A 136 -7.85 -6.71 9.72
C LYS A 136 -9.36 -6.49 9.85
N ASP A 137 -9.78 -5.77 10.88
CA ASP A 137 -11.18 -5.46 11.13
C ASP A 137 -11.74 -4.40 10.15
N GLU A 138 -10.89 -3.81 9.30
CA GLU A 138 -11.25 -2.75 8.37
C GLU A 138 -11.68 -3.29 7.00
N GLU A 139 -12.82 -2.83 6.49
CA GLU A 139 -13.35 -3.26 5.18
C GLU A 139 -12.43 -2.86 4.00
N TRP A 140 -11.78 -1.69 4.08
CA TRP A 140 -10.92 -1.21 3.00
C TRP A 140 -9.67 -2.08 2.80
N LEU A 141 -9.14 -2.71 3.86
CA LEU A 141 -7.97 -3.59 3.75
C LEU A 141 -8.31 -4.83 2.94
N GLN A 142 -9.51 -5.39 3.13
CA GLN A 142 -9.98 -6.54 2.34
C GLN A 142 -10.11 -6.16 0.86
N ASN A 143 -10.60 -4.95 0.57
CA ASN A 143 -10.68 -4.44 -0.79
C ASN A 143 -9.28 -4.30 -1.42
N LEU A 144 -8.31 -3.71 -0.71
CA LEU A 144 -6.95 -3.57 -1.21
C LEU A 144 -6.25 -4.92 -1.42
N LEU A 145 -6.41 -5.87 -0.50
CA LEU A 145 -5.90 -7.23 -0.67
C LEU A 145 -6.47 -7.89 -1.93
N GLN A 146 -7.77 -7.74 -2.18
CA GLN A 146 -8.43 -8.27 -3.36
C GLN A 146 -7.95 -7.57 -4.65
N TRP A 147 -7.67 -6.28 -4.61
CA TRP A 147 -7.16 -5.53 -5.76
C TRP A 147 -5.71 -5.86 -6.06
N HIS A 148 -4.92 -6.14 -5.02
CA HIS A 148 -3.52 -6.56 -5.15
C HIS A 148 -3.37 -8.06 -5.48
N ALA A 149 -4.46 -8.84 -5.38
CA ALA A 149 -4.46 -10.24 -5.78
C ALA A 149 -4.25 -10.34 -7.31
N PRO A 150 -3.44 -11.29 -7.79
CA PRO A 150 -3.25 -11.48 -9.21
C PRO A 150 -4.60 -11.77 -9.87
N GLN A 151 -5.02 -10.86 -10.76
CA GLN A 151 -6.25 -11.05 -11.53
C GLN A 151 -6.06 -12.27 -12.41
N LYS A 152 -6.72 -13.38 -12.06
CA LYS A 152 -6.83 -14.54 -12.93
C LYS A 152 -7.72 -14.10 -14.10
N HIS A 153 -7.12 -13.55 -15.14
CA HIS A 153 -7.85 -13.26 -16.37
C HIS A 153 -8.40 -14.59 -16.90
N LYS A 154 -9.70 -14.81 -16.70
CA LYS A 154 -10.43 -15.84 -17.42
C LYS A 154 -10.25 -15.47 -18.89
N PRO A 155 -9.61 -16.32 -19.73
CA PRO A 155 -9.46 -16.00 -21.14
C PRO A 155 -10.85 -15.70 -21.68
N LEU A 156 -10.99 -14.56 -22.37
CA LEU A 156 -12.22 -14.23 -23.08
C LEU A 156 -12.49 -15.40 -24.03
N HIS A 157 -13.47 -16.24 -23.71
CA HIS A 157 -14.01 -17.21 -24.65
C HIS A 157 -14.73 -16.39 -25.71
N LEU A 158 -14.03 -16.02 -26.79
CA LEU A 158 -14.73 -15.61 -27.99
C LEU A 158 -15.50 -16.84 -28.49
N PRO A 159 -16.81 -16.73 -28.74
CA PRO A 159 -17.55 -17.80 -29.41
C PRO A 159 -16.87 -18.05 -30.75
N GLU A 160 -16.46 -19.30 -30.98
CA GLU A 160 -15.66 -19.73 -32.14
C GLU A 160 -16.38 -19.59 -33.50
N ASN A 161 -17.63 -19.13 -33.48
CA ASN A 161 -18.49 -18.98 -34.66
C ASN A 161 -19.05 -17.56 -34.80
N ASP A 162 -18.18 -16.55 -34.90
CA ASP A 162 -18.58 -15.28 -35.52
C ASP A 162 -18.33 -15.35 -37.03
N PRO A 163 -19.38 -15.45 -37.88
CA PRO A 163 -19.22 -15.50 -39.33
C PRO A 163 -18.68 -14.18 -39.94
N ARG A 164 -18.33 -13.17 -39.13
CA ARG A 164 -17.78 -11.88 -39.61
C ARG A 164 -16.28 -11.67 -39.31
N GLY A 165 -15.59 -12.68 -38.77
CA GLY A 165 -14.16 -12.62 -38.44
C GLY A 165 -13.23 -12.69 -39.66
N ARG A 166 -13.13 -11.59 -40.41
CA ARG A 166 -12.13 -11.36 -41.46
C ARG A 166 -10.72 -11.46 -40.84
N ASN A 167 -9.85 -12.28 -41.45
CA ASN A 167 -8.40 -12.43 -41.20
C ASN A 167 -7.77 -11.32 -40.34
N VAL A 168 -7.57 -11.58 -39.05
CA VAL A 168 -6.63 -10.82 -38.22
C VAL A 168 -5.35 -11.66 -38.11
N PRO A 169 -4.19 -11.18 -38.61
CA PRO A 169 -2.93 -11.92 -38.47
C PRO A 169 -2.63 -12.12 -36.98
N ARG A 170 -2.61 -13.38 -36.56
CA ARG A 170 -2.25 -13.77 -35.20
C ARG A 170 -0.76 -13.50 -35.01
N MET A 171 -0.42 -12.37 -34.39
CA MET A 171 0.96 -12.02 -34.06
C MET A 171 1.47 -13.05 -33.03
N ARG A 172 2.36 -13.94 -33.47
CA ARG A 172 3.03 -14.90 -32.59
C ARG A 172 3.97 -14.12 -31.66
N ILE A 173 3.54 -13.93 -30.42
CA ILE A 173 4.49 -13.59 -29.35
C ILE A 173 5.30 -14.88 -29.12
N ALA A 174 6.58 -14.83 -29.47
CA ALA A 174 7.51 -15.91 -29.20
C ALA A 174 7.55 -16.14 -27.69
N SER A 175 7.03 -17.28 -27.24
CA SER A 175 7.26 -17.78 -25.89
C SER A 175 8.75 -18.03 -25.73
N ALA A 176 9.43 -17.25 -24.90
CA ALA A 176 10.77 -17.57 -24.44
C ALA A 176 10.68 -18.86 -23.61
N SER A 177 11.16 -19.97 -24.17
CA SER A 177 11.36 -21.20 -23.42
C SER A 177 12.46 -20.96 -22.36
N PRO A 178 12.31 -21.46 -21.13
CA PRO A 178 13.36 -21.39 -20.13
C PRO A 178 14.53 -22.26 -20.58
N CYS A 179 15.71 -21.65 -20.68
CA CYS A 179 16.96 -22.34 -20.97
C CYS A 179 17.30 -23.23 -19.77
N SER A 180 17.04 -24.53 -19.88
CA SER A 180 17.56 -25.54 -18.98
C SER A 180 18.61 -26.34 -19.73
N ALA A 181 19.86 -26.25 -19.27
CA ALA A 181 20.94 -27.18 -19.58
C ALA A 181 22.08 -26.94 -18.59
N VAL A 182 22.82 -27.90 -18.04
CA VAL A 182 22.76 -29.36 -17.95
C VAL A 182 23.85 -29.67 -16.90
N SER A 183 23.58 -30.56 -15.93
CA SER A 183 24.64 -31.27 -15.19
C SER A 183 25.15 -32.44 -16.04
N ALA A 184 26.45 -32.50 -16.31
CA ALA A 184 27.29 -33.70 -16.34
C ALA A 184 28.65 -33.37 -17.02
N ILE A 185 29.75 -33.39 -16.27
CA ILE A 185 30.73 -34.48 -16.17
C ILE A 185 31.55 -34.23 -14.89
#